data_AF-A0A2E1EP80-F1
#
_entry.id   AF-A0A2E1EP80-F1
#
_cell.length_a   1.000
_cell.length_b   1.000
_cell.length_c   1.000
_cell.angle_alpha   90.00
_cell.angle_beta   90.00
_cell.angle_gamma   90.00
#
_symmetry.space_group_name_H-M   'P 1'
#
loop_
_entity.id
_entity.type
_entity.pdbx_description
1 polymer ?
#
loop_
_entity_poly.entity_id
_entity_poly.type
_entity_poly.pdbx_seq_one_letter_code
_entity_poly.pdbx_strand_id
1 'polypeptide(L)'
;MIKKANLILATLYAIILAIFETIMNTYWDDWQYTPLWVVDYFIVLILLSAVFVFKKNIQNLMLLLGWSFSAGVTYMALFISLESNNLKSPEIEDKLPLFGLALIVSIIGIILTTIDNKK
;
A
#
# COMPACT_ATOMS: atom_id res chain seq x y z
N MET A 1 15.59 -15.16 7.33
CA MET A 1 14.22 -15.14 7.88
C MET A 1 13.51 -13.84 7.56
N ILE A 2 14.14 -12.69 7.84
CA ILE A 2 13.64 -11.33 7.55
C ILE A 2 13.19 -11.16 6.09
N LYS A 3 14.05 -11.53 5.12
CA LYS A 3 13.69 -11.54 3.70
C LYS A 3 12.40 -12.30 3.39
N LYS A 4 12.27 -13.54 3.86
CA LYS A 4 11.10 -14.38 3.61
C LYS A 4 9.83 -13.75 4.21
N ALA A 5 9.93 -13.19 5.41
CA ALA A 5 8.80 -12.51 6.05
C ALA A 5 8.35 -11.28 5.24
N ASN A 6 9.29 -10.46 4.76
CA ASN A 6 8.98 -9.30 3.92
C ASN A 6 8.30 -9.69 2.60
N LEU A 7 8.76 -10.77 1.95
CA LEU A 7 8.14 -11.26 0.72
C LEU A 7 6.72 -11.78 0.94
N ILE A 8 6.49 -12.50 2.05
CA ILE A 8 5.14 -12.95 2.44
C ILE A 8 4.24 -11.75 2.72
N LEU A 9 4.74 -10.77 3.48
CA LEU A 9 4.01 -9.54 3.80
C LEU A 9 3.65 -8.76 2.53
N ALA A 10 4.60 -8.59 1.60
CA ALA A 10 4.38 -7.92 0.32
C ALA A 10 3.31 -8.63 -0.52
N THR A 11 3.34 -9.97 -0.54
CA THR A 11 2.35 -10.76 -1.28
C THR A 11 0.96 -10.60 -0.69
N LEU A 12 0.81 -10.74 0.64
CA LEU A 12 -0.47 -10.58 1.32
C LEU A 12 -1.01 -9.16 1.15
N TYR A 13 -0.16 -8.16 1.38
CA TYR A 13 -0.53 -6.76 1.25
C TYR A 13 -1.00 -6.43 -0.17
N ALA A 14 -0.26 -6.85 -1.20
CA ALA A 14 -0.62 -6.60 -2.59
C ALA A 14 -1.94 -7.27 -3.00
N ILE A 15 -2.19 -8.50 -2.55
CA ILE A 15 -3.47 -9.20 -2.83
C ILE A 15 -4.63 -8.48 -2.14
N ILE A 16 -4.47 -8.14 -0.86
CA ILE A 16 -5.51 -7.44 -0.09
C ILE A 16 -5.79 -6.07 -0.72
N LEU A 17 -4.75 -5.30 -1.07
CA LEU A 17 -4.88 -4.00 -1.70
C LEU A 17 -5.64 -4.10 -3.03
N ALA A 18 -5.28 -5.04 -3.90
CA ALA A 18 -5.96 -5.24 -5.19
C ALA A 18 -7.45 -5.60 -5.01
N ILE A 19 -7.77 -6.46 -4.04
CA ILE A 19 -9.15 -6.86 -3.75
C ILE A 19 -9.95 -5.67 -3.22
N PHE A 20 -9.42 -4.97 -2.20
CA PHE A 20 -10.08 -3.81 -1.62
C PHE A 20 -10.32 -2.74 -2.68
N GLU A 21 -9.30 -2.41 -3.48
CA GLU A 21 -9.42 -1.41 -4.53
C GLU A 21 -10.48 -1.79 -5.58
N THR A 22 -10.53 -3.06 -5.96
CA THR A 22 -11.53 -3.55 -6.93
C THR A 22 -12.95 -3.51 -6.34
N ILE A 23 -13.13 -3.90 -5.07
CA ILE A 23 -14.42 -3.83 -4.38
C ILE A 23 -14.86 -2.37 -4.25
N MET A 24 -13.95 -1.50 -3.82
CA MET A 24 -14.20 -0.06 -3.67
C MET A 24 -14.70 0.55 -4.98
N ASN A 25 -13.98 0.33 -6.08
CA ASN A 25 -14.34 0.89 -7.37
C ASN A 25 -15.58 0.24 -8.02
N THR A 26 -15.90 -1.01 -7.69
CA THR A 26 -17.06 -1.70 -8.30
C THR A 26 -18.37 -1.37 -7.57
N TYR A 27 -18.34 -1.19 -6.25
CA TYR A 27 -19.55 -1.03 -5.44
C TYR A 27 -19.80 0.40 -4.95
N TRP A 28 -18.75 1.24 -4.87
CA TRP A 28 -18.88 2.64 -4.49
C TRP A 28 -18.61 3.53 -5.70
N ASP A 29 -19.70 3.86 -6.41
CA ASP A 29 -19.76 4.61 -7.67
C ASP A 29 -19.33 6.10 -7.56
N ASP A 30 -18.77 6.53 -6.43
CA ASP A 30 -18.60 7.94 -6.05
C ASP A 30 -17.14 8.37 -5.86
N TRP A 31 -16.16 7.62 -6.38
CA TRP A 31 -14.78 8.07 -6.37
C TRP A 31 -14.49 8.99 -7.58
N GLN A 32 -14.87 10.26 -7.45
CA GLN A 32 -14.72 11.31 -8.45
C GLN A 32 -13.25 11.63 -8.84
N TYR A 33 -12.26 10.93 -8.29
CA TYR A 33 -10.82 11.04 -8.59
C TYR A 33 -10.30 9.85 -9.41
N THR A 34 -10.78 9.78 -10.64
CA THR A 34 -10.45 8.79 -11.70
C THR A 34 -8.96 8.62 -12.08
N PRO A 35 -7.97 9.37 -11.55
CA PRO A 35 -6.55 8.99 -11.73
C PRO A 35 -5.90 8.27 -10.53
N LEU A 36 -6.47 8.36 -9.32
CA LEU A 36 -5.77 7.95 -8.09
C LEU A 36 -5.81 6.43 -7.82
N TRP A 37 -6.91 5.75 -8.13
CA TRP A 37 -7.06 4.28 -8.07
C TRP A 37 -5.99 3.48 -8.84
N VAL A 38 -5.53 3.97 -9.98
CA VAL A 38 -4.50 3.30 -10.79
C VAL A 38 -3.18 3.17 -10.01
N VAL A 39 -2.93 4.09 -9.08
CA VAL A 39 -1.72 4.12 -8.26
C VAL A 39 -1.64 2.90 -7.37
N ASP A 40 -2.76 2.44 -6.81
CA ASP A 40 -2.82 1.23 -5.97
C ASP A 40 -2.52 -0.02 -6.80
N TYR A 41 -3.02 -0.11 -8.03
CA TYR A 41 -2.66 -1.19 -8.94
C TYR A 41 -1.17 -1.17 -9.34
N PHE A 42 -0.55 0.01 -9.46
CA PHE A 42 0.90 0.09 -9.65
C PHE A 42 1.67 -0.40 -8.43
N ILE A 43 1.23 -0.08 -7.21
CA ILE A 43 1.83 -0.60 -5.98
C ILE A 43 1.77 -2.14 -5.98
N VAL A 44 0.60 -2.71 -6.29
CA VAL A 44 0.40 -4.16 -6.41
C VAL A 44 1.37 -4.75 -7.43
N LEU A 45 1.45 -4.16 -8.62
CA LEU A 45 2.32 -4.65 -9.70
C LEU A 45 3.79 -4.60 -9.29
N ILE A 46 4.26 -3.52 -8.67
CA ILE A 46 5.63 -3.37 -8.21
C ILE A 46 5.96 -4.41 -7.13
N LEU A 47 5.10 -4.56 -6.12
CA LEU A 47 5.33 -5.49 -5.01
C LEU A 47 5.31 -6.95 -5.47
N LEU A 48 4.34 -7.35 -6.30
CA LEU A 48 4.29 -8.71 -6.85
C LEU A 48 5.46 -8.98 -7.81
N SER A 49 5.86 -7.99 -8.61
CA SER A 49 7.06 -8.11 -9.46
C SER A 49 8.31 -8.29 -8.63
N ALA A 50 8.43 -7.58 -7.50
CA ALA A 50 9.54 -7.75 -6.57
C ALA A 50 9.57 -9.16 -5.95
N VAL A 51 8.40 -9.76 -5.69
CA VAL A 51 8.31 -11.13 -5.15
C VAL A 51 8.67 -12.19 -6.20
N PHE A 52 8.01 -12.15 -7.37
CA PHE A 52 8.05 -13.25 -8.33
C PHE A 52 9.14 -13.07 -9.40
N VAL A 53 9.31 -11.86 -9.93
CA VAL A 53 10.15 -11.59 -11.11
C VAL A 53 11.58 -11.25 -10.70
N PHE A 54 11.76 -10.24 -9.86
CA PHE A 54 13.09 -9.73 -9.53
C PHE A 54 13.83 -10.59 -8.50
N LYS A 55 15.16 -10.63 -8.59
CA LYS A 55 16.04 -11.38 -7.68
C LYS A 55 17.22 -10.51 -7.22
N LYS A 56 17.90 -10.94 -6.15
CA LYS A 56 19.11 -10.29 -5.57
C LYS A 56 18.86 -8.81 -5.27
N ASN A 57 19.78 -7.90 -5.66
CA ASN A 57 19.71 -6.49 -5.28
C ASN A 57 18.53 -5.75 -5.92
N ILE A 58 18.13 -6.12 -7.13
CA ILE A 58 16.98 -5.50 -7.82
C ILE A 58 15.68 -5.77 -7.06
N GLN A 59 15.54 -6.96 -6.46
CA GLN A 59 14.38 -7.30 -5.63
C GLN A 59 14.25 -6.35 -4.43
N ASN A 60 15.35 -6.07 -3.72
CA ASN A 60 15.31 -5.16 -2.56
C ASN A 60 14.95 -3.73 -2.99
N LEU A 61 15.49 -3.25 -4.11
CA LEU A 61 15.14 -1.94 -4.66
C LEU A 61 13.65 -1.85 -5.03
N MET A 62 13.09 -2.89 -5.65
CA MET A 62 11.68 -2.92 -6.04
C MET A 62 10.74 -3.03 -4.84
N LEU A 63 11.12 -3.78 -3.79
CA LEU A 63 10.39 -3.79 -2.53
C LEU A 63 10.39 -2.41 -1.87
N LEU A 64 11.56 -1.76 -1.82
CA LEU A 64 11.69 -0.41 -1.25
C LEU A 64 10.85 0.59 -2.02
N LEU A 65 10.89 0.55 -3.36
CA LEU A 65 10.05 1.37 -4.23
C LEU A 65 8.57 1.16 -3.94
N GLY A 66 8.10 -0.09 -3.94
CA GLY A 66 6.68 -0.41 -3.70
C GLY A 66 6.21 0.01 -2.31
N TRP A 67 7.00 -0.27 -1.27
CA TRP A 67 6.66 0.10 0.10
C TRP A 67 6.69 1.62 0.34
N SER A 68 7.67 2.33 -0.22
CA SER A 68 7.74 3.79 -0.12
C SER A 68 6.59 4.47 -0.87
N PHE A 69 6.24 3.95 -2.05
CA PHE A 69 5.14 4.49 -2.83
C PHE A 69 3.80 4.27 -2.11
N SER A 70 3.59 3.06 -1.60
CA SER A 70 2.45 2.71 -0.73
C SER A 70 2.35 3.61 0.49
N ALA A 71 3.44 3.82 1.22
CA ALA A 71 3.47 4.72 2.38
C ALA A 71 3.12 6.16 2.01
N GLY A 72 3.61 6.68 0.88
CA GLY A 72 3.31 8.04 0.42
C GLY A 72 1.83 8.24 0.07
N VAL A 73 1.24 7.31 -0.68
CA VAL A 73 -0.17 7.36 -1.10
C VAL A 73 -1.11 7.23 0.11
N THR A 74 -0.84 6.25 0.98
CA THR A 74 -1.64 6.03 2.20
C THR A 74 -1.51 7.17 3.20
N TYR A 75 -0.33 7.79 3.32
CA TYR A 75 -0.13 9.02 4.10
C TYR A 75 -1.02 10.14 3.58
N MET A 76 -0.98 10.41 2.27
CA MET A 76 -1.82 11.44 1.66
C MET A 76 -3.32 11.16 1.88
N ALA A 77 -3.78 9.94 1.63
CA ALA A 77 -5.18 9.54 1.84
C ALA A 77 -5.63 9.72 3.29
N LEU A 78 -4.78 9.36 4.26
CA LEU A 78 -5.06 9.51 5.68
C LEU A 78 -5.22 11.00 6.05
N PHE A 79 -4.32 11.87 5.61
CA PHE A 79 -4.37 13.29 5.97
C PHE A 79 -5.47 14.06 5.25
N ILE A 80 -5.83 13.70 4.01
CA ILE A 80 -7.03 14.21 3.34
C ILE A 80 -8.28 13.82 4.12
N SER A 81 -8.32 12.60 4.63
CA SER A 81 -9.46 12.07 5.41
C SER A 81 -9.60 12.73 6.79
N LEU A 82 -8.48 13.15 7.39
CA LEU A 82 -8.45 13.87 8.67
C LEU A 82 -8.81 15.36 8.55
N GLU A 83 -8.97 15.90 7.34
CA GLU A 83 -9.36 17.29 7.17
C GLU A 83 -10.78 17.53 7.71
N SER A 84 -10.99 18.63 8.44
CA SER A 84 -12.17 18.85 9.30
C SER A 84 -13.51 18.85 8.57
N ASN A 85 -13.50 19.15 7.26
CA ASN A 85 -14.69 19.11 6.41
C ASN A 85 -15.08 17.67 6.02
N ASN A 86 -14.14 16.74 6.02
CA ASN A 86 -14.31 15.34 5.57
C ASN A 86 -14.66 14.40 6.73
N LEU A 87 -14.14 14.68 7.94
CA LEU A 87 -14.36 13.90 9.16
C LEU A 87 -15.83 13.75 9.59
N LYS A 88 -16.74 14.58 9.09
CA LYS A 88 -18.17 14.51 9.43
C LYS A 88 -18.98 13.57 8.54
N SER A 89 -18.36 12.98 7.51
CA SER A 89 -19.02 11.99 6.67
C SER A 89 -18.89 10.60 7.30
N PRO A 90 -20.00 9.86 7.49
CA PRO A 90 -19.96 8.49 8.04
C PRO A 90 -19.03 7.56 7.25
N GLU A 91 -18.93 7.75 5.93
CA GLU A 91 -18.09 6.92 5.07
C GLU A 91 -16.58 7.09 5.29
N ILE A 92 -16.12 8.26 5.75
CA ILE A 92 -14.69 8.52 5.97
C ILE A 92 -14.27 8.02 7.35
N GLU A 93 -15.16 8.11 8.34
CA GLU A 93 -14.92 7.59 9.70
C GLU A 93 -14.67 6.07 9.68
N ASP A 94 -15.42 5.31 8.89
CA ASP A 94 -15.25 3.86 8.75
C ASP A 94 -13.96 3.44 8.01
N LYS A 95 -13.45 4.29 7.11
CA LYS A 95 -12.25 4.01 6.28
C LYS A 95 -10.95 4.48 6.92
N LEU A 96 -11.02 5.45 7.82
CA LEU A 96 -9.86 6.04 8.50
C LEU A 96 -8.92 4.98 9.14
N PRO A 97 -9.43 3.95 9.85
CA PRO A 97 -8.58 2.92 10.45
C PRO A 97 -7.82 2.10 9.40
N LEU A 98 -8.42 1.89 8.22
CA LEU A 98 -7.81 1.13 7.13
C LEU A 98 -6.61 1.88 6.54
N PHE A 99 -6.72 3.20 6.36
CA PHE A 99 -5.59 4.03 5.92
C PHE A 99 -4.44 4.01 6.94
N GLY A 100 -4.77 4.08 8.23
CA GLY A 100 -3.79 3.97 9.31
C GLY A 100 -3.07 2.62 9.31
N LEU A 101 -3.82 1.53 9.19
CA LEU A 101 -3.26 0.18 9.11
C LEU A 101 -2.35 0.01 7.89
N ALA A 102 -2.81 0.44 6.71
CA ALA A 102 -2.04 0.36 5.47
C ALA A 102 -0.73 1.14 5.55
N LEU A 103 -0.74 2.33 6.17
CA LEU A 103 0.46 3.13 6.41
C LEU A 103 1.44 2.40 7.35
N ILE A 104 0.95 1.85 8.48
CA ILE A 104 1.78 1.09 9.43
C ILE A 104 2.44 -0.11 8.73
N VAL A 105 1.67 -0.89 7.98
CA VAL A 105 2.19 -2.06 7.23
C VAL A 105 3.25 -1.62 6.22
N SER A 106 3.02 -0.51 5.51
CA SER A 106 3.98 0.02 4.54
C SER A 106 5.30 0.43 5.22
N ILE A 107 5.24 1.11 6.37
CA ILE A 107 6.42 1.47 7.16
C ILE A 107 7.18 0.22 7.63
N ILE A 108 6.47 -0.80 8.11
CA ILE A 108 7.07 -2.08 8.49
C ILE A 108 7.79 -2.70 7.28
N GLY A 109 7.18 -2.69 6.10
CA GLY A 109 7.78 -3.16 4.85
C GLY A 109 9.09 -2.43 4.50
N ILE A 110 9.12 -1.10 4.63
CA ILE A 110 10.35 -0.29 4.43
C ILE A 110 11.45 -0.70 5.42
N ILE A 111 11.11 -0.84 6.70
CA ILE A 111 12.06 -1.22 7.75
C ILE A 111 12.64 -2.61 7.47
N LEU A 112 11.78 -3.59 7.17
CA LEU A 112 12.21 -4.96 6.84
C LEU A 112 13.13 -4.98 5.61
N THR A 113 12.81 -4.21 4.57
CA THR A 113 13.62 -4.11 3.36
C THR A 113 14.98 -3.48 3.65
N THR A 114 15.02 -2.42 4.47
CA THR A 114 16.25 -1.72 4.85
C THR A 114 17.17 -2.60 5.70
N ILE A 115 16.61 -3.37 6.64
CA ILE A 115 17.39 -4.32 7.46
C ILE A 115 17.96 -5.44 6.61
N ASP A 116 17.19 -5.97 5.65
CA ASP A 116 17.67 -7.03 4.75
C ASP A 116 18.79 -6.54 3.82
N ASN A 117 18.73 -5.27 3.37
CA ASN A 117 19.73 -4.70 2.47
C ASN A 117 21.08 -4.37 3.13
N LYS A 118 21.13 -4.30 4.47
CA LYS A 118 22.36 -4.06 5.25
C LYS A 118 23.12 -5.35 5.59
N LYS A 119 22.56 -6.52 5.30
CA LYS A 119 23.17 -7.84 5.52
C LYS A 119 23.78 -8.38 4.24
#